data_AF-A0A4Q7E5N0-F1
#
_entry.id   AF-A0A4Q7E5N0-F1
#
_cell.length_a   1.000
_cell.length_b   1.000
_cell.length_c   1.000
_cell.angle_alpha   90.00
_cell.angle_beta   90.00
_cell.angle_gamma   90.00
#
_symmetry.space_group_name_H-M   'P 1'
#
loop_
_entity.id
_entity.type
_entity.pdbx_description
1 polymer ?
#
loop_
_entity_poly.entity_id
_entity_poly.type
_entity_poly.pdbx_seq_one_letter_code
_entity_poly.pdbx_strand_id
1 'polypeptide(L)'
;MPKIYLISEQFAVPIKSSERYAHCWQLMEKELYLLKVATEQIMRRDIPAHAPPECTEAYTIKGGPRNTDLFHEFLKDWMSNELVLYRGFPGFHRCWPHLLKGILRSQGETDYPTWTMDVVDTCWLPTADIDTAQGASLQLKDRYIPALSLYEPIPIGFTVKIAAGSKKNLPLCWTNPGEILVKGPLWTGQYHFQSITWYVNNFPHFHTWPIGITNLTLPQQRPFEPATHAITRQWWANCYEWMRLVCSASPYNIAPLMPQTWR
;
A
#
# COMPACT_ATOMS: atom_id res chain seq x y z
N MET A 1 -1.42 -27.04 5.34
CA MET A 1 -0.40 -25.98 5.47
C MET A 1 -0.66 -24.92 4.40
N PRO A 2 -0.41 -23.62 4.67
CA PRO A 2 -0.46 -22.60 3.62
C PRO A 2 0.58 -22.93 2.55
N LYS A 3 0.22 -22.82 1.26
CA LYS A 3 1.16 -23.04 0.17
C LYS A 3 1.79 -21.71 -0.21
N ILE A 4 3.12 -21.65 -0.11
CA ILE A 4 3.92 -20.52 -0.60
C ILE A 4 4.34 -20.90 -2.02
N TYR A 5 4.01 -20.08 -3.01
CA TYR A 5 4.27 -20.41 -4.41
C TYR A 5 5.46 -19.62 -4.96
N LEU A 6 6.51 -20.39 -5.26
CA LEU A 6 7.65 -20.11 -6.14
C LEU A 6 7.25 -19.84 -7.59
N ILE A 7 7.19 -18.58 -8.04
CA ILE A 7 7.15 -18.29 -9.49
C ILE A 7 8.57 -18.45 -10.06
N SER A 8 8.85 -19.65 -10.57
CA SER A 8 10.07 -19.99 -11.30
C SER A 8 9.77 -20.05 -12.81
N GLU A 9 10.36 -19.17 -13.61
CA GLU A 9 10.44 -19.36 -15.06
C GLU A 9 11.32 -20.58 -15.37
N GLN A 10 10.73 -21.73 -15.59
CA GLN A 10 11.38 -22.80 -16.35
C GLN A 10 10.28 -23.69 -16.91
N PHE A 11 9.71 -23.27 -18.05
CA PHE A 11 9.40 -24.12 -19.22
C PHE A 11 8.90 -23.20 -20.35
N ALA A 12 9.83 -22.72 -21.18
CA ALA A 12 9.53 -22.30 -22.54
C ALA A 12 10.73 -22.60 -23.42
N VAL A 13 10.58 -23.63 -24.25
CA VAL A 13 11.45 -23.93 -25.39
C VAL A 13 11.43 -22.72 -26.34
N PRO A 14 12.57 -22.33 -26.96
CA PRO A 14 12.66 -21.06 -27.67
C PRO A 14 11.90 -21.11 -28.99
N ILE A 15 10.92 -20.21 -29.17
CA ILE A 15 10.43 -19.82 -30.49
C ILE A 15 10.92 -18.40 -30.76
N LYS A 16 11.43 -18.21 -31.98
CA LYS A 16 12.03 -16.98 -32.47
C LYS A 16 11.03 -15.81 -32.46
N SER A 17 11.58 -14.65 -32.15
CA SER A 17 11.12 -13.28 -32.42
C SER A 17 9.87 -12.76 -31.69
N SER A 18 10.11 -11.65 -30.97
CA SER A 18 9.20 -10.52 -30.72
C SER A 18 8.27 -10.49 -29.51
N GLU A 19 8.40 -11.37 -28.52
CA GLU A 19 7.52 -11.32 -27.34
C GLU A 19 8.32 -11.21 -26.03
N ARG A 20 8.16 -10.08 -25.34
CA ARG A 20 8.65 -9.89 -23.96
C ARG A 20 7.68 -10.59 -23.02
N TYR A 21 8.09 -11.72 -22.46
CA TYR A 21 7.30 -12.48 -21.49
C TYR A 21 7.84 -12.30 -20.07
N ALA A 22 6.92 -12.15 -19.11
CA ALA A 22 7.07 -12.62 -17.74
C ALA A 22 5.69 -13.11 -17.27
N HIS A 23 5.56 -14.43 -17.07
CA HIS A 23 4.30 -15.09 -16.77
C HIS A 23 4.08 -15.19 -15.25
N CYS A 24 2.97 -14.64 -14.73
CA CYS A 24 2.40 -15.03 -13.44
C CYS A 24 1.34 -16.10 -13.69
N TRP A 25 1.42 -17.24 -13.01
CA TRP A 25 0.40 -18.29 -13.06
C TRP A 25 -0.33 -18.37 -11.71
N GLN A 26 -1.64 -18.58 -11.82
CA GLN A 26 -2.67 -18.61 -10.76
C GLN A 26 -2.83 -20.05 -10.22
N LEU A 27 -2.84 -20.30 -8.89
CA LEU A 27 -3.11 -21.65 -8.38
C LEU A 27 -3.85 -21.72 -7.02
N MET A 28 -5.09 -22.18 -7.09
CA MET A 28 -6.11 -22.21 -6.03
C MET A 28 -5.66 -22.53 -4.58
N GLU A 29 -6.29 -21.76 -3.67
CA GLU A 29 -6.40 -21.87 -2.21
C GLU A 29 -5.19 -21.46 -1.35
N LYS A 30 -5.22 -20.18 -0.90
CA LYS A 30 -4.37 -19.51 0.12
C LYS A 30 -2.93 -19.20 -0.33
N GLU A 31 -2.77 -18.26 -1.26
CA GLU A 31 -1.51 -18.00 -1.97
C GLU A 31 -0.70 -16.81 -1.40
N LEU A 32 0.59 -17.07 -1.10
CA LEU A 32 1.68 -16.09 -1.09
C LEU A 32 2.49 -16.28 -2.37
N TYR A 33 2.63 -15.23 -3.18
CA TYR A 33 3.42 -15.20 -4.41
C TYR A 33 4.76 -14.51 -4.16
N LEU A 34 5.78 -14.90 -4.93
CA LEU A 34 7.10 -14.27 -4.94
C LEU A 34 7.42 -13.83 -6.38
N LEU A 35 7.59 -12.52 -6.60
CA LEU A 35 7.92 -11.99 -7.91
C LEU A 35 9.41 -12.21 -8.21
N LYS A 36 9.72 -12.94 -9.28
CA LYS A 36 11.09 -13.07 -9.79
C LYS A 36 11.50 -11.76 -10.48
N VAL A 37 12.17 -10.87 -9.74
CA VAL A 37 12.82 -9.70 -10.35
C VAL A 37 13.96 -10.18 -11.24
N ALA A 38 13.87 -9.87 -12.54
CA ALA A 38 14.81 -10.27 -13.56
C ALA A 38 16.23 -9.77 -13.25
N THR A 39 17.15 -10.70 -12.97
CA THR A 39 18.60 -10.68 -13.30
C THR A 39 19.33 -11.82 -12.57
N GLU A 40 19.53 -12.95 -13.26
CA GLU A 40 20.53 -14.02 -13.02
C GLU A 40 20.32 -15.07 -11.90
N GLN A 41 20.03 -16.31 -12.31
CA GLN A 41 20.23 -17.61 -11.64
C GLN A 41 19.80 -17.81 -10.18
N ILE A 42 18.78 -18.65 -9.98
CA ILE A 42 18.58 -19.42 -8.75
C ILE A 42 19.51 -20.64 -8.85
N MET A 43 20.59 -20.67 -8.08
CA MET A 43 21.40 -21.88 -7.94
C MET A 43 20.76 -22.81 -6.91
N ARG A 44 20.37 -24.02 -7.35
CA ARG A 44 20.22 -25.17 -6.44
C ARG A 44 21.59 -25.44 -5.83
N ARG A 45 21.76 -25.21 -4.53
CA ARG A 45 22.85 -25.82 -3.77
C ARG A 45 22.29 -26.64 -2.63
N ASP A 46 22.64 -27.93 -2.69
CA ASP A 46 22.76 -28.89 -1.61
C ASP A 46 21.62 -28.95 -0.59
N ILE A 47 20.50 -29.55 -1.02
CA ILE A 47 19.53 -30.12 -0.09
C ILE A 47 20.13 -31.43 0.45
N PRO A 48 20.30 -31.59 1.78
CA PRO A 48 20.73 -32.86 2.36
C PRO A 48 19.76 -33.98 1.94
N ALA A 49 20.29 -35.14 1.56
CA ALA A 49 19.53 -36.29 1.03
C ALA A 49 18.44 -36.86 1.98
N HIS A 50 18.28 -36.29 3.18
CA HIS A 50 17.39 -36.74 4.24
C HIS A 50 16.35 -35.69 4.67
N ALA A 51 16.19 -34.59 3.93
CA ALA A 51 15.10 -33.65 4.20
C ALA A 51 13.74 -34.34 3.94
N PRO A 52 12.76 -34.26 4.86
CA PRO A 52 11.45 -34.86 4.66
C PRO A 52 10.79 -34.27 3.39
N PRO A 53 10.05 -35.09 2.62
CA PRO A 53 9.47 -34.70 1.32
C PRO A 53 8.46 -33.55 1.38
N GLU A 54 8.13 -33.07 2.58
CA GLU A 54 7.16 -32.02 2.85
C GLU A 54 7.81 -30.62 3.01
N CYS A 55 9.14 -30.52 2.93
CA CYS A 55 9.89 -29.26 3.05
C CYS A 55 11.16 -29.28 2.18
N THR A 56 11.04 -29.09 0.86
CA THR A 56 12.22 -29.09 -0.02
C THR A 56 12.12 -28.10 -1.16
N GLU A 57 11.92 -26.83 -0.85
CA GLU A 57 12.42 -25.79 -1.74
C GLU A 57 13.19 -24.78 -0.89
N ALA A 58 14.52 -24.84 -0.99
CA ALA A 58 15.40 -23.82 -0.44
C ALA A 58 15.39 -22.63 -1.40
N TYR A 59 14.98 -21.47 -0.91
CA TYR A 59 14.89 -20.25 -1.71
C TYR A 59 16.06 -19.33 -1.38
N THR A 60 16.77 -18.88 -2.42
CA THR A 60 17.79 -17.84 -2.28
C THR A 60 17.18 -16.52 -2.70
N ILE A 61 17.00 -15.63 -1.73
CA ILE A 61 16.49 -14.29 -1.96
C ILE A 61 17.65 -13.41 -2.41
N LYS A 62 17.48 -12.74 -3.54
CA LYS A 62 18.49 -11.81 -4.06
C LYS A 62 18.47 -10.53 -3.26
N GLY A 63 19.64 -9.94 -3.02
CA GLY A 63 19.78 -8.74 -2.18
C GLY A 63 20.67 -8.94 -0.96
N GLY A 64 21.38 -10.08 -0.88
CA GLY A 64 22.28 -10.41 0.21
C GLY A 64 21.52 -10.86 1.47
N PRO A 65 22.26 -11.17 2.55
CA PRO A 65 21.69 -11.74 3.78
C PRO A 65 20.52 -10.93 4.33
N ARG A 66 20.61 -9.59 4.26
CA ARG A 66 19.59 -8.68 4.77
C ARG A 66 18.22 -8.84 4.09
N ASN A 67 18.16 -9.09 2.79
CA ASN A 67 16.87 -9.29 2.11
C ASN A 67 16.23 -10.63 2.54
N THR A 68 17.05 -11.67 2.66
CA THR A 68 16.61 -12.97 3.16
C THR A 68 16.02 -12.86 4.57
N ASP A 69 16.69 -12.13 5.47
CA ASP A 69 16.22 -11.92 6.83
C ASP A 69 14.86 -11.20 6.86
N LEU A 70 14.71 -10.12 6.06
CA LEU A 70 13.47 -9.35 5.96
C LEU A 70 12.31 -10.16 5.38
N PHE A 71 12.58 -11.05 4.42
CA PHE A 71 11.56 -11.98 3.94
C PHE A 71 11.18 -13.02 5.00
N HIS A 72 12.14 -13.55 5.74
CA HIS A 72 11.84 -14.50 6.82
C HIS A 72 10.99 -13.85 7.92
N GLU A 73 11.25 -12.60 8.27
CA GLU A 73 10.40 -11.81 9.17
C GLU A 73 8.99 -11.65 8.60
N PHE A 74 8.87 -11.20 7.34
CA PHE A 74 7.59 -11.11 6.65
C PHE A 74 6.82 -12.44 6.65
N LEU A 75 7.51 -13.54 6.35
CA LEU A 75 6.89 -14.86 6.28
C LEU A 75 6.44 -15.33 7.66
N LYS A 76 7.25 -15.10 8.69
CA LYS A 76 6.91 -15.40 10.08
C LYS A 76 5.63 -14.66 10.50
N ASP A 77 5.57 -13.35 10.25
CA ASP A 77 4.42 -12.51 10.60
C ASP A 77 3.17 -12.92 9.80
N TRP A 78 3.34 -13.30 8.54
CA TRP A 78 2.23 -13.81 7.73
C TRP A 78 1.69 -15.14 8.27
N MET A 79 2.58 -16.07 8.61
CA MET A 79 2.20 -17.37 9.18
C MET A 79 1.50 -17.20 10.53
N SER A 80 1.99 -16.30 11.39
CA SER A 80 1.38 -16.01 12.71
C SER A 80 0.08 -15.21 12.63
N ASN A 81 -0.28 -14.66 11.46
CA ASN A 81 -1.41 -13.73 11.25
C ASN A 81 -1.22 -12.36 11.92
N GLU A 82 0.03 -11.96 12.11
CA GLU A 82 0.42 -10.68 12.70
C GLU A 82 0.89 -9.68 11.65
N LEU A 83 1.05 -10.10 10.39
CA LEU A 83 1.47 -9.24 9.30
C LEU A 83 0.50 -8.06 9.10
N VAL A 84 1.04 -6.85 9.16
CA VAL A 84 0.32 -5.62 8.87
C VAL A 84 1.03 -4.89 7.74
N LEU A 85 0.28 -4.60 6.68
CA LEU A 85 0.75 -3.86 5.53
C LEU A 85 0.08 -2.48 5.47
N TYR A 86 0.79 -1.48 4.99
CA TYR A 86 0.29 -0.11 4.89
C TYR A 86 0.36 0.40 3.46
N ARG A 87 -0.59 1.25 3.09
CA ARG A 87 -0.57 1.95 1.81
C ARG A 87 -0.85 3.44 2.00
N GLY A 88 0.08 4.27 1.54
CA GLY A 88 -0.07 5.71 1.50
C GLY A 88 -0.77 6.19 0.24
N PHE A 89 -1.50 7.28 0.39
CA PHE A 89 -2.21 7.93 -0.69
C PHE A 89 -2.05 9.45 -0.55
N PRO A 90 -1.55 10.14 -1.58
CA PRO A 90 -1.68 11.59 -1.61
C PRO A 90 -3.15 11.98 -1.80
N GLY A 91 -3.50 13.18 -1.37
CA GLY A 91 -4.86 13.74 -1.35
C GLY A 91 -5.53 13.81 -2.72
N PHE A 92 -4.73 13.75 -3.79
CA PHE A 92 -5.16 13.79 -5.17
C PHE A 92 -5.19 12.40 -5.85
N HIS A 93 -4.89 11.33 -5.12
CA HIS A 93 -4.75 9.99 -5.71
C HIS A 93 -6.04 9.53 -6.41
N ARG A 94 -5.90 8.88 -7.57
CA ARG A 94 -7.04 8.45 -8.42
C ARG A 94 -8.02 7.49 -7.74
N CYS A 95 -7.58 6.78 -6.71
CA CYS A 95 -8.44 5.89 -5.90
C CYS A 95 -9.45 6.64 -5.00
N TRP A 96 -9.33 7.96 -4.81
CA TRP A 96 -10.17 8.70 -3.86
C TRP A 96 -11.69 8.51 -4.06
N PRO A 97 -12.25 8.58 -5.28
CA PRO A 97 -13.68 8.38 -5.49
C PRO A 97 -14.16 6.96 -5.16
N HIS A 98 -13.26 5.98 -5.20
CA HIS A 98 -13.55 4.58 -4.86
C HIS A 98 -13.55 4.37 -3.34
N LEU A 99 -12.67 5.07 -2.61
CA LEU A 99 -12.63 5.01 -1.16
C LEU A 99 -13.89 5.56 -0.52
N LEU A 100 -14.47 6.63 -1.10
CA LEU A 100 -15.79 7.13 -0.72
C LEU A 100 -16.92 6.09 -0.87
N LYS A 101 -16.68 5.02 -1.63
CA LYS A 101 -17.59 3.89 -1.82
C LYS A 101 -17.17 2.64 -1.02
N GLY A 102 -16.15 2.77 -0.17
CA GLY A 102 -15.63 1.66 0.64
C GLY A 102 -14.70 0.73 -0.13
N ILE A 103 -14.16 1.16 -1.27
CA ILE A 103 -13.35 0.33 -2.17
C ILE A 103 -11.92 0.86 -2.23
N LEU A 104 -10.99 0.03 -1.78
CA LEU A 104 -9.56 0.23 -1.99
C LEU A 104 -9.13 -0.54 -3.23
N ARG A 105 -8.90 0.15 -4.34
CA ARG A 105 -8.51 -0.48 -5.61
C ARG A 105 -7.31 0.20 -6.24
N SER A 106 -6.64 -0.55 -7.11
CA SER A 106 -5.62 -0.01 -8.01
C SER A 106 -6.28 0.57 -9.26
N GLN A 107 -5.49 1.13 -10.17
CA GLN A 107 -5.96 1.77 -11.40
C GLN A 107 -6.55 0.78 -12.40
N GLY A 108 -6.08 -0.47 -12.42
CA GLY A 108 -6.49 -1.47 -13.40
C GLY A 108 -7.16 -2.71 -12.83
N GLU A 109 -7.38 -3.64 -13.76
CA GLU A 109 -8.01 -4.94 -13.51
C GLU A 109 -7.10 -6.10 -13.90
N THR A 110 -5.99 -5.82 -14.59
CA THR A 110 -5.02 -6.84 -14.99
C THR A 110 -4.44 -7.50 -13.75
N ASP A 111 -4.56 -8.82 -13.69
CA ASP A 111 -4.03 -9.65 -12.62
C ASP A 111 -2.52 -9.89 -12.82
N TYR A 112 -1.74 -8.82 -12.65
CA TYR A 112 -0.30 -8.85 -12.86
C TYR A 112 0.44 -8.07 -11.75
N PRO A 113 1.07 -8.73 -10.78
CA PRO A 113 1.84 -8.05 -9.74
C PRO A 113 3.06 -7.38 -10.37
N THR A 114 3.15 -6.05 -10.28
CA THR A 114 4.27 -5.27 -10.80
C THR A 114 4.63 -4.09 -9.90
N TRP A 115 5.92 -3.74 -9.92
CA TRP A 115 6.61 -2.74 -9.11
C TRP A 115 6.20 -1.29 -9.42
N THR A 116 5.46 -1.07 -10.51
CA THR A 116 5.14 0.27 -10.99
C THR A 116 3.90 0.23 -11.86
N MET A 117 2.89 1.02 -11.51
CA MET A 117 1.67 1.21 -12.34
C MET A 117 1.97 1.98 -13.65
N ASP A 118 3.24 2.23 -13.98
CA ASP A 118 3.64 3.02 -15.15
C ASP A 118 3.61 2.20 -16.46
N VAL A 119 3.67 0.86 -16.36
CA VAL A 119 3.72 -0.03 -17.54
C VAL A 119 2.38 -0.69 -17.81
N VAL A 120 1.70 -1.17 -16.76
CA VAL A 120 0.39 -1.82 -16.85
C VAL A 120 -0.45 -1.44 -15.65
N ASP A 121 -1.66 -0.96 -15.91
CA ASP A 121 -2.68 -0.79 -14.89
C ASP A 121 -3.09 -2.17 -14.36
N THR A 122 -2.66 -2.48 -13.14
CA THR A 122 -2.87 -3.76 -12.46
C THR A 122 -3.91 -3.66 -11.34
N CYS A 123 -4.55 -4.77 -10.95
CA CYS A 123 -5.41 -4.85 -9.76
C CYS A 123 -4.62 -4.94 -8.44
N TRP A 124 -3.29 -5.12 -8.51
CA TRP A 124 -2.41 -5.28 -7.37
C TRP A 124 -2.07 -3.93 -6.70
N LEU A 125 -2.14 -3.90 -5.38
CA LEU A 125 -1.99 -2.72 -4.55
C LEU A 125 -0.57 -2.69 -3.94
N PRO A 126 0.30 -1.72 -4.27
CA PRO A 126 1.56 -1.58 -3.56
C PRO A 126 1.34 -1.22 -2.09
N THR A 127 2.05 -1.92 -1.22
CA THR A 127 2.04 -1.74 0.24
C THR A 127 3.45 -1.85 0.79
N ALA A 128 3.66 -1.32 1.98
CA ALA A 128 4.95 -1.29 2.66
C ALA A 128 4.75 -1.28 4.18
N ASP A 129 5.85 -1.12 4.92
CA ASP A 129 5.82 -0.70 6.32
C ASP A 129 5.19 0.70 6.46
N ILE A 130 4.89 1.09 7.71
CA ILE A 130 4.17 2.33 8.00
C ILE A 130 4.92 3.59 7.55
N ASP A 131 6.25 3.64 7.73
CA ASP A 131 7.05 4.84 7.45
C ASP A 131 7.18 5.03 5.94
N THR A 132 7.44 3.95 5.20
CA THR A 132 7.47 3.96 3.73
C THR A 132 6.10 4.35 3.15
N ALA A 133 5.02 3.79 3.69
CA ALA A 133 3.66 4.12 3.27
C ALA A 133 3.33 5.59 3.57
N GLN A 134 3.73 6.11 4.73
CA GLN A 134 3.58 7.52 5.06
C GLN A 134 4.40 8.43 4.13
N GLY A 135 5.58 8.01 3.69
CA GLY A 135 6.33 8.73 2.64
C GLY A 135 5.53 8.89 1.34
N ALA A 136 4.78 7.86 0.93
CA ALA A 136 3.96 7.91 -0.28
C ALA A 136 2.76 8.88 -0.17
N SER A 137 2.25 9.16 1.04
CA SER A 137 1.16 10.14 1.23
C SER A 137 1.63 11.60 1.19
N LEU A 138 2.95 11.85 1.24
CA LEU A 138 3.54 13.20 1.21
C LEU A 138 3.56 13.85 -0.17
N GLN A 139 3.21 13.14 -1.23
CA GLN A 139 3.33 13.69 -2.58
C GLN A 139 2.48 14.95 -2.73
N LEU A 140 3.10 16.02 -3.22
CA LEU A 140 2.47 17.29 -3.54
C LEU A 140 2.69 17.57 -5.02
N LYS A 141 1.61 18.01 -5.70
CA LYS A 141 1.67 18.39 -7.12
C LYS A 141 1.31 19.85 -7.38
N ASP A 142 1.03 20.64 -6.35
CA ASP A 142 0.69 22.05 -6.55
C ASP A 142 1.47 22.95 -5.59
N ARG A 143 1.77 24.16 -6.07
CA ARG A 143 2.56 25.16 -5.34
C ARG A 143 1.79 25.90 -4.25
N TYR A 144 0.46 25.78 -4.21
CA TYR A 144 -0.37 26.57 -3.29
C TYR A 144 -0.52 25.90 -1.94
N ILE A 145 -0.38 24.56 -1.85
CA ILE A 145 -0.40 23.83 -0.59
C ILE A 145 0.71 24.29 0.36
N PRO A 146 2.00 24.40 -0.04
CA PRO A 146 3.03 24.95 0.84
C PRO A 146 2.73 26.35 1.35
N ALA A 147 2.31 27.27 0.47
CA ALA A 147 1.96 28.64 0.84
C ALA A 147 0.78 28.69 1.81
N LEU A 148 -0.25 27.87 1.60
CA LEU A 148 -1.40 27.77 2.48
C LEU A 148 -1.02 27.15 3.84
N SER A 149 -0.08 26.19 3.84
CA SER A 149 0.35 25.47 5.05
C SER A 149 1.00 26.36 6.12
N LEU A 150 1.52 27.51 5.72
CA LEU A 150 2.09 28.52 6.62
C LEU A 150 1.04 29.15 7.55
N TYR A 151 -0.24 29.09 7.15
CA TYR A 151 -1.35 29.71 7.87
C TYR A 151 -2.33 28.67 8.41
N GLU A 152 -2.45 27.54 7.72
CA GLU A 152 -3.49 26.54 7.95
C GLU A 152 -2.90 25.13 7.92
N PRO A 153 -3.35 24.17 8.73
CA PRO A 153 -2.90 22.79 8.66
C PRO A 153 -3.64 22.07 7.54
N ILE A 154 -2.94 21.57 6.53
CA ILE A 154 -3.59 21.06 5.32
C ILE A 154 -3.55 19.54 5.24
N PRO A 155 -4.67 18.81 5.06
CA PRO A 155 -4.65 17.37 4.88
C PRO A 155 -4.17 17.07 3.47
N ILE A 156 -2.98 16.49 3.35
CA ILE A 156 -2.33 16.24 2.05
C ILE A 156 -2.36 14.78 1.65
N GLY A 157 -2.79 13.88 2.52
CA GLY A 157 -2.85 12.46 2.23
C GLY A 157 -3.32 11.64 3.43
N PHE A 158 -3.33 10.32 3.25
CA PHE A 158 -3.71 9.37 4.29
C PHE A 158 -2.99 8.05 4.08
N THR A 159 -2.97 7.24 5.13
CA THR A 159 -2.44 5.88 5.11
C THR A 159 -3.54 4.93 5.53
N VAL A 160 -3.70 3.84 4.79
CA VAL A 160 -4.56 2.71 5.20
C VAL A 160 -3.70 1.56 5.70
N LYS A 161 -4.27 0.80 6.62
CA LYS A 161 -3.76 -0.43 7.19
C LYS A 161 -4.54 -1.61 6.63
N ILE A 162 -3.82 -2.66 6.23
CA ILE A 162 -4.35 -3.92 5.73
C ILE A 162 -3.79 -5.02 6.61
N ALA A 163 -4.67 -5.70 7.34
CA ALA A 163 -4.29 -6.87 8.13
C ALA A 163 -4.16 -8.07 7.19
N ALA A 164 -2.94 -8.57 7.05
CA ALA A 164 -2.62 -9.70 6.21
C ALA A 164 -2.25 -10.91 7.08
N GLY A 165 -2.29 -12.10 6.50
CA GLY A 165 -1.99 -13.32 7.24
C GLY A 165 -2.51 -14.56 6.56
N SER A 166 -1.95 -15.70 6.93
CA SER A 166 -2.27 -17.02 6.38
C SER A 166 -3.76 -17.40 6.48
N LYS A 167 -4.51 -16.82 7.42
CA LYS A 167 -5.94 -17.02 7.64
C LYS A 167 -6.81 -15.86 7.13
N LYS A 168 -6.23 -14.80 6.58
CA LYS A 168 -6.95 -13.61 6.12
C LYS A 168 -7.46 -13.70 4.67
N ASN A 169 -7.11 -14.77 3.95
CA ASN A 169 -7.50 -15.03 2.56
C ASN A 169 -7.20 -13.85 1.60
N LEU A 170 -6.13 -13.09 1.86
CA LEU A 170 -5.67 -12.02 0.99
C LEU A 170 -4.49 -12.52 0.16
N PRO A 171 -4.59 -12.50 -1.18
CA PRO A 171 -3.46 -12.83 -2.04
C PRO A 171 -2.37 -11.76 -1.92
N LEU A 172 -1.13 -12.17 -1.62
CA LEU A 172 0.02 -11.29 -1.42
C LEU A 172 1.15 -11.64 -2.37
N CYS A 173 1.86 -10.65 -2.89
CA CYS A 173 3.08 -10.87 -3.66
C CYS A 173 4.24 -10.13 -3.00
N TRP A 174 5.25 -10.86 -2.55
CA TRP A 174 6.52 -10.27 -2.14
C TRP A 174 7.35 -9.93 -3.38
N THR A 175 7.75 -8.67 -3.52
CA THR A 175 8.67 -8.24 -4.58
C THR A 175 10.07 -8.01 -4.01
N ASN A 176 10.18 -7.15 -2.99
CA ASN A 176 11.43 -6.78 -2.34
C ASN A 176 11.13 -6.22 -0.93
N PRO A 177 12.16 -6.05 -0.08
CA PRO A 177 11.99 -5.37 1.18
C PRO A 177 11.44 -3.97 0.96
N GLY A 178 10.40 -3.63 1.72
CA GLY A 178 9.69 -2.35 1.59
C GLY A 178 8.61 -2.34 0.52
N GLU A 179 8.43 -3.41 -0.27
CA GLU A 179 7.36 -3.48 -1.26
C GLU A 179 6.72 -4.87 -1.33
N ILE A 180 5.47 -4.90 -0.88
CA ILE A 180 4.60 -6.06 -0.92
C ILE A 180 3.35 -5.65 -1.65
N LEU A 181 2.88 -6.47 -2.59
CA LEU A 181 1.66 -6.20 -3.32
C LEU A 181 0.51 -7.01 -2.71
N VAL A 182 -0.63 -6.36 -2.52
CA VAL A 182 -1.88 -7.01 -2.08
C VAL A 182 -2.85 -7.00 -3.25
N LYS A 183 -3.45 -8.14 -3.61
CA LYS A 183 -4.43 -8.17 -4.70
C LYS A 183 -5.71 -7.42 -4.29
N GLY A 184 -6.11 -6.43 -5.08
CA GLY A 184 -7.37 -5.71 -4.93
C GLY A 184 -8.48 -6.23 -5.84
N PRO A 185 -9.69 -5.62 -5.78
CA PRO A 185 -10.07 -4.58 -4.84
C PRO A 185 -10.26 -5.13 -3.41
N LEU A 186 -9.96 -4.31 -2.40
CA LEU A 186 -10.33 -4.59 -1.02
C LEU A 186 -11.55 -3.76 -0.63
N TRP A 187 -12.47 -4.37 0.09
CA TRP A 187 -13.71 -3.76 0.55
C TRP A 187 -13.63 -3.33 2.01
N THR A 188 -14.57 -2.50 2.46
CA THR A 188 -14.70 -2.12 3.87
C THR A 188 -14.64 -3.35 4.79
N GLY A 189 -13.80 -3.29 5.82
CA GLY A 189 -13.52 -4.40 6.73
C GLY A 189 -12.28 -5.22 6.36
N GLN A 190 -11.78 -5.12 5.13
CA GLN A 190 -10.49 -5.69 4.72
C GLN A 190 -9.32 -4.69 4.87
N TYR A 191 -9.65 -3.40 5.00
CA TYR A 191 -8.70 -2.33 5.30
C TYR A 191 -9.32 -1.32 6.28
N HIS A 192 -8.45 -0.58 6.95
CA HIS A 192 -8.81 0.49 7.89
C HIS A 192 -7.97 1.73 7.62
N PHE A 193 -8.53 2.92 7.81
CA PHE A 193 -7.69 4.12 7.83
C PHE A 193 -6.80 4.09 9.07
N GLN A 194 -5.51 4.31 8.87
CA GLN A 194 -4.49 4.31 9.92
C GLN A 194 -4.14 5.73 10.36
N SER A 195 -3.91 6.62 9.41
CA SER A 195 -3.48 7.98 9.69
C SER A 195 -3.89 8.98 8.62
N ILE A 196 -4.05 10.23 9.02
CA ILE A 196 -4.13 11.40 8.16
C ILE A 196 -2.76 12.07 8.13
N THR A 197 -2.31 12.45 6.94
CA THR A 197 -1.11 13.23 6.73
C THR A 197 -1.47 14.69 6.61
N TRP A 198 -0.97 15.48 7.55
CA TRP A 198 -1.13 16.93 7.60
C TRP A 198 0.14 17.60 7.12
N TYR A 199 0.01 18.78 6.52
CA TYR A 199 1.10 19.65 6.14
C TYR A 199 0.92 20.98 6.86
N VAL A 200 1.87 21.29 7.74
CA VAL A 200 1.77 22.37 8.72
C VAL A 200 3.08 23.11 8.70
N ASN A 201 3.05 24.41 8.38
CA ASN A 201 4.24 25.23 8.29
C ASN A 201 5.36 24.59 7.43
N ASN A 202 4.98 24.02 6.27
CA ASN A 202 5.85 23.25 5.37
C ASN A 202 6.45 21.93 5.91
N PHE A 203 5.96 21.42 7.05
CA PHE A 203 6.38 20.13 7.60
C PHE A 203 5.23 19.11 7.60
N PRO A 204 5.52 17.84 7.26
CA PRO A 204 4.53 16.79 7.36
C PRO A 204 4.33 16.35 8.81
N HIS A 205 3.08 16.09 9.18
CA HIS A 205 2.68 15.54 10.47
C HIS A 205 1.69 14.38 10.27
N PHE A 206 1.97 13.23 10.87
CA PHE A 206 1.10 12.07 10.78
C PHE A 206 0.27 11.93 12.06
N HIS A 207 -1.04 12.00 11.91
CA HIS A 207 -1.98 11.85 13.03
C HIS A 207 -2.79 10.57 12.84
N THR A 208 -2.98 9.81 13.91
CA THR A 208 -3.79 8.59 13.88
C THR A 208 -5.21 8.90 13.40
N TRP A 209 -5.77 8.01 12.60
CA TRP A 209 -7.14 8.13 12.15
C TRP A 209 -8.09 8.11 13.37
N PRO A 210 -9.02 9.06 13.50
CA PRO A 210 -9.84 9.15 14.70
C PRO A 210 -10.77 7.94 14.86
N ILE A 211 -10.96 7.56 16.12
CA ILE A 211 -11.87 6.48 16.50
C ILE A 211 -13.32 6.93 16.25
N GLY A 212 -14.12 6.03 15.68
CA GLY A 212 -15.55 6.23 15.45
C GLY A 212 -15.92 6.83 14.09
N ILE A 213 -14.94 7.28 13.29
CA ILE A 213 -15.19 7.75 11.92
C ILE A 213 -15.17 6.55 10.97
N THR A 214 -16.24 6.40 10.19
CA THR A 214 -16.31 5.34 9.18
C THR A 214 -15.32 5.58 8.04
N ASN A 215 -14.85 4.51 7.40
CA ASN A 215 -13.97 4.57 6.22
C ASN A 215 -14.60 5.32 5.02
N LEU A 216 -15.88 5.68 5.08
CA LEU A 216 -16.61 6.39 4.03
C LEU A 216 -16.64 7.91 4.24
N THR A 217 -16.28 8.38 5.43
CA THR A 217 -16.32 9.80 5.80
C THR A 217 -14.95 10.43 5.57
N LEU A 218 -14.63 10.74 4.32
CA LEU A 218 -13.35 11.33 3.91
C LEU A 218 -13.49 12.82 3.60
N PRO A 219 -12.41 13.62 3.74
CA PRO A 219 -12.42 15.00 3.28
C PRO A 219 -12.65 15.06 1.77
N GLN A 220 -12.97 16.24 1.25
CA GLN A 220 -13.05 16.44 -0.19
C GLN A 220 -11.71 16.08 -0.83
N GLN A 221 -11.74 15.37 -1.97
CA GLN A 221 -10.52 15.06 -2.73
C GLN A 221 -9.76 16.34 -3.03
N ARG A 222 -8.45 16.31 -2.82
CA ARG A 222 -7.59 17.44 -3.14
C ARG A 222 -7.59 17.68 -4.66
N PRO A 223 -7.69 18.93 -5.10
CA PRO A 223 -7.45 19.29 -6.50
C PRO A 223 -6.12 18.71 -7.02
N PHE A 224 -6.15 18.25 -8.28
CA PHE A 224 -4.96 17.86 -9.03
C PHE A 224 -4.46 19.07 -9.85
N GLU A 225 -3.17 19.08 -10.18
CA GLU A 225 -2.55 20.19 -10.94
C GLU A 225 -3.12 20.30 -12.37
N PRO A 226 -3.32 21.52 -12.91
CA PRO A 226 -3.14 22.82 -12.27
C PRO A 226 -4.37 23.25 -11.44
N ALA A 227 -4.14 23.55 -10.15
CA ALA A 227 -5.13 24.21 -9.29
C ALA A 227 -4.79 25.70 -9.16
N THR A 228 -5.78 26.57 -8.98
CA THR A 228 -5.56 27.99 -8.67
C THR A 228 -5.61 28.22 -7.16
N HIS A 229 -5.09 29.35 -6.68
CA HIS A 229 -5.21 29.73 -5.28
C HIS A 229 -6.67 29.73 -4.78
N ALA A 230 -7.61 30.20 -5.63
CA ALA A 230 -9.04 30.20 -5.31
C ALA A 230 -9.61 28.78 -5.16
N ILE A 231 -9.24 27.86 -6.06
CA ILE A 231 -9.65 26.45 -5.99
C ILE A 231 -9.10 25.80 -4.73
N THR A 232 -7.81 26.00 -4.41
CA THR A 232 -7.18 25.44 -3.20
C THR A 232 -7.83 25.99 -1.92
N ARG A 233 -8.14 27.28 -1.86
CA ARG A 233 -8.84 27.89 -0.72
C ARG A 233 -10.26 27.35 -0.54
N GLN A 234 -11.03 27.21 -1.62
CA GLN A 234 -12.39 26.65 -1.53
C GLN A 234 -12.38 25.18 -1.11
N TRP A 235 -11.45 24.40 -1.66
CA TRP A 235 -11.24 23.00 -1.25
C TRP A 235 -10.90 22.91 0.24
N TRP A 236 -10.00 23.77 0.72
CA TRP A 236 -9.66 23.82 2.14
C TRP A 236 -10.87 24.13 3.03
N ALA A 237 -11.69 25.13 2.65
CA ALA A 237 -12.91 25.46 3.40
C ALA A 237 -13.87 24.26 3.52
N ASN A 238 -13.99 23.45 2.47
CA ASN A 238 -14.80 22.24 2.51
C ASN A 238 -14.19 21.15 3.40
N CYS A 239 -12.86 21.00 3.38
CA CYS A 239 -12.15 20.11 4.30
C CYS A 239 -12.30 20.55 5.75
N TYR A 240 -12.29 21.86 6.00
CA TYR A 240 -12.50 22.44 7.32
C TYR A 240 -13.89 22.13 7.88
N GLU A 241 -14.93 22.27 7.07
CA GLU A 241 -16.28 21.86 7.50
C GLU A 241 -16.39 20.36 7.76
N TRP A 242 -15.78 19.52 6.91
CA TRP A 242 -15.70 18.09 7.16
C TRP A 242 -15.03 17.79 8.51
N MET A 243 -13.90 18.42 8.81
CA MET A 243 -13.22 18.26 10.10
C MET A 243 -14.12 18.66 11.25
N ARG A 244 -14.80 19.80 11.15
CA ARG A 244 -15.69 20.30 12.20
C ARG A 244 -16.81 19.30 12.50
N LEU A 245 -17.43 18.74 11.46
CA LEU A 245 -18.48 17.73 11.58
C LEU A 245 -17.95 16.46 12.23
N VAL A 246 -16.81 15.97 11.76
CA VAL A 246 -16.12 14.81 12.31
C VAL A 246 -15.80 15.02 13.79
N CYS A 247 -15.18 16.15 14.14
CA CYS A 247 -14.83 16.55 15.51
C CYS A 247 -16.04 16.60 16.45
N SER A 248 -17.18 17.09 15.95
CA SER A 248 -18.41 17.16 16.74
C SER A 248 -19.11 15.81 16.95
N ALA A 249 -18.88 14.85 16.04
CA ALA A 249 -19.55 13.56 16.05
C ALA A 249 -18.80 12.49 16.88
N SER A 250 -17.52 12.70 17.18
CA SER A 250 -16.78 11.75 18.02
C SER A 250 -16.94 12.07 19.51
N PRO A 251 -17.32 11.08 20.34
CA PRO A 251 -17.37 11.25 21.79
C PRO A 251 -15.98 11.42 22.42
N TYR A 252 -14.91 11.19 21.64
CA TYR A 252 -13.54 11.45 22.03
C TYR A 252 -13.15 12.81 21.49
N ASN A 253 -12.79 13.74 22.38
CA ASN A 253 -12.42 15.11 22.04
C ASN A 253 -11.35 15.13 20.92
N ILE A 254 -11.76 15.35 19.65
CA ILE A 254 -10.85 15.25 18.49
C ILE A 254 -10.05 16.53 18.25
N ALA A 255 -9.94 17.39 19.26
CA ALA A 255 -8.95 18.45 19.34
C ALA A 255 -7.51 18.03 18.90
N PRO A 256 -7.05 16.76 18.97
CA PRO A 256 -5.77 16.31 18.44
C PRO A 256 -5.68 16.22 16.90
N LEU A 257 -6.76 16.41 16.14
CA LEU A 257 -6.67 16.43 14.66
C LEU A 257 -6.06 17.71 14.12
N MET A 258 -6.10 18.80 14.91
CA MET A 258 -5.44 20.04 14.57
C MET A 258 -4.09 20.09 15.28
N PRO A 259 -3.01 20.54 14.61
CA PRO A 259 -1.73 20.77 15.27
C PRO A 259 -1.91 21.68 16.48
N GLN A 260 -1.15 21.42 17.55
CA GLN A 260 -1.28 22.13 18.83
C GLN A 260 -1.12 23.66 18.73
N THR A 261 -0.62 24.18 17.61
CA THR A 261 -0.53 25.62 17.29
C THR A 261 -1.91 26.31 17.13
N TRP A 262 -3.02 25.58 17.31
CA TRP A 262 -4.40 26.07 17.25
C TRP A 262 -5.03 26.38 18.62
N ARG A 263 -4.28 26.20 19.72
CA ARG A 263 -4.77 26.55 21.07
C ARG A 263 -4.28 27.92 21.51
#